data_AF-A0A2P2KAA8-F1
#
_entry.id   AF-A0A2P2KAA8-F1
#
_cell.length_a   1.000
_cell.length_b   1.000
_cell.length_c   1.000
_cell.angle_alpha   90.00
_cell.angle_beta   90.00
_cell.angle_gamma   90.00
#
_symmetry.space_group_name_H-M   'P 1'
#
loop_
_entity.id
_entity.type
_entity.pdbx_description
1 polymer ?
#
loop_
_entity_poly.entity_id
_entity_poly.type
_entity_poly.pdbx_seq_one_letter_code
_entity_poly.pdbx_strand_id
1 'polypeptide(L)'
;MEVSSSWDALRKQARKLEAQLDEQMNSYRKVVSTKVSTKSDTTETDLESGIDQLLKQLQQLNSQMQAWVSSGGSEMVSHTLTRHQEILQDLTQVLWVLNQ
;
A
#
# COMPACT_ATOMS: atom_id res chain seq x y z
N MET A 1 -15.68 19.07 18.24
CA MET A 1 -14.50 18.17 18.21
C MET A 1 -15.10 16.78 18.10
N GLU A 2 -14.92 15.95 17.07
CA GLU A 2 -13.67 15.41 16.53
C GLU A 2 -13.91 14.86 15.11
N VAL A 3 -13.24 15.38 14.09
CA VAL A 3 -13.36 14.89 12.69
C VAL A 3 -12.01 14.35 12.18
N SER A 4 -11.01 14.27 13.06
CA SER A 4 -9.65 13.86 12.67
C SER A 4 -9.47 12.33 12.61
N SER A 5 -10.33 11.56 13.31
CA SER A 5 -10.31 10.09 13.31
C SER A 5 -11.45 9.48 12.50
N SER A 6 -12.08 10.24 11.59
CA SER A 6 -13.23 9.76 10.83
C SER A 6 -12.82 8.80 9.73
N TRP A 7 -13.65 7.79 9.48
CA TRP A 7 -13.52 6.81 8.39
C TRP A 7 -13.13 7.40 7.01
N ASP A 8 -13.58 8.62 6.71
CA ASP A 8 -13.19 9.36 5.49
C ASP A 8 -11.69 9.69 5.43
N ALA A 9 -11.09 10.09 6.56
CA ALA A 9 -9.66 10.36 6.65
C ALA A 9 -8.84 9.09 6.43
N LEU A 10 -9.24 7.97 7.05
CA LEU A 10 -8.61 6.66 6.83
C LEU A 10 -8.67 6.28 5.34
N ARG A 11 -9.83 6.40 4.70
CA ARG A 11 -10.00 6.07 3.27
C ARG A 11 -9.16 6.94 2.37
N LYS A 12 -9.13 8.26 2.61
CA LYS A 12 -8.26 9.18 1.87
C LYS A 12 -6.79 8.81 2.01
N GLN A 13 -6.37 8.44 3.22
CA GLN A 13 -4.99 8.05 3.48
C GLN A 13 -4.63 6.71 2.83
N ALA A 14 -5.50 5.71 2.87
CA ALA A 14 -5.32 4.45 2.16
C ALA A 14 -5.17 4.68 0.65
N ARG A 15 -6.08 5.44 0.03
CA ARG A 15 -5.98 5.84 -1.39
C ARG A 15 -4.66 6.52 -1.73
N LYS A 16 -4.18 7.40 -0.85
CA LYS A 16 -2.91 8.10 -1.04
C LYS A 16 -1.72 7.15 -0.96
N LEU A 17 -1.74 6.16 -0.06
CA LEU A 17 -0.69 5.16 0.04
C LEU A 17 -0.71 4.20 -1.15
N GLU A 18 -1.89 3.76 -1.58
CA GLU A 18 -2.06 2.93 -2.78
C GLU A 18 -1.49 3.61 -4.03
N ALA A 19 -1.78 4.91 -4.23
CA ALA A 19 -1.23 5.68 -5.36
C ALA A 19 0.29 5.83 -5.29
N GLN A 20 0.85 6.06 -4.10
CA GLN A 20 2.31 6.13 -3.91
C GLN A 20 2.99 4.78 -4.13
N LEU A 21 2.36 3.69 -3.68
CA LEU A 21 2.84 2.33 -3.91
C LEU A 21 2.90 2.01 -5.40
N ASP A 22 1.86 2.35 -6.15
CA ASP A 22 1.82 2.12 -7.60
C ASP A 22 2.94 2.87 -8.33
N GLU A 23 3.17 4.14 -7.98
CA GLU A 23 4.24 4.96 -8.57
C GLU A 23 5.64 4.42 -8.24
N GLN A 24 5.87 4.04 -6.99
CA GLN A 24 7.12 3.42 -6.54
C GLN A 24 7.33 2.05 -7.21
N MET A 25 6.31 1.20 -7.28
CA MET A 25 6.36 -0.09 -7.98
C MET A 25 6.66 0.08 -9.46
N ASN A 26 6.07 1.07 -10.14
CA ASN A 26 6.35 1.34 -11.54
C ASN A 26 7.82 1.77 -11.74
N SER A 27 8.34 2.58 -10.83
CA SER A 27 9.76 2.97 -10.82
C SER A 27 10.68 1.77 -10.55
N TYR A 28 10.34 0.95 -9.56
CA TYR A 28 11.04 -0.28 -9.23
C TYR A 28 11.06 -1.26 -10.42
N ARG A 29 9.92 -1.52 -11.05
CA ARG A 29 9.81 -2.35 -12.27
C ARG A 29 10.73 -1.88 -13.38
N LYS A 30 10.81 -0.56 -13.62
CA LYS A 30 11.71 0.02 -14.62
C LYS A 30 13.16 -0.25 -14.27
N VAL A 31 13.56 0.00 -13.02
CA VAL A 31 14.92 -0.23 -12.53
C VAL A 31 15.28 -1.72 -12.64
N VAL A 32 14.45 -2.62 -12.12
CA VAL A 32 14.63 -4.08 -12.21
C VAL A 32 14.72 -4.56 -13.66
N SER A 33 13.87 -4.03 -14.56
CA SER A 33 13.93 -4.38 -15.98
C SER A 33 15.22 -3.88 -16.66
N THR A 34 15.71 -2.68 -16.31
CA THR A 34 16.99 -2.14 -16.84
C THR A 34 18.24 -2.77 -16.24
N LYS A 35 18.13 -3.42 -15.07
CA LYS A 35 19.25 -4.03 -14.33
C LYS A 35 19.90 -5.24 -15.00
N VAL A 36 19.29 -5.81 -16.04
CA VAL A 36 19.91 -6.88 -16.86
C VAL A 36 21.26 -6.47 -17.45
N SER A 37 21.62 -5.17 -17.48
CA SER A 37 22.91 -4.71 -18.05
C SER A 37 23.85 -3.90 -17.14
N THR A 38 23.45 -3.41 -15.95
CA THR A 38 24.37 -2.58 -15.13
C THR A 38 24.05 -2.65 -13.64
N LYS A 39 25.05 -3.01 -12.83
CA LYS A 39 25.00 -3.12 -11.37
C LYS A 39 24.65 -1.76 -10.71
N SER A 40 23.37 -1.46 -10.57
CA SER A 40 22.87 -0.29 -9.83
C SER A 40 22.17 -0.77 -8.57
N ASP A 41 22.94 -1.24 -7.59
CA ASP A 41 22.45 -1.88 -6.37
C ASP A 41 21.69 -0.90 -5.46
N THR A 42 22.26 0.29 -5.23
CA THR A 42 21.79 1.26 -4.24
C THR A 42 20.40 1.85 -4.54
N THR A 43 20.08 2.12 -5.80
CA THR A 43 18.77 2.67 -6.20
C THR A 43 17.64 1.65 -6.10
N GLU A 44 17.92 0.36 -6.28
CA GLU A 44 16.89 -0.67 -6.11
C GLU A 44 16.57 -0.89 -4.64
N THR A 45 17.60 -1.00 -3.79
CA THR A 45 17.40 -1.20 -2.35
C THR A 45 16.64 -0.03 -1.72
N ASP A 46 16.87 1.21 -2.17
CA ASP A 46 16.14 2.40 -1.74
C ASP A 46 14.65 2.33 -2.14
N LEU A 47 14.37 1.98 -3.39
CA LEU A 47 13.00 1.80 -3.90
C LEU A 47 12.29 0.64 -3.18
N GLU A 48 12.95 -0.51 -3.01
CA GLU A 48 12.42 -1.68 -2.30
C GLU A 48 12.08 -1.31 -0.85
N SER A 49 12.99 -0.63 -0.15
CA SER A 49 12.78 -0.17 1.23
C SER A 49 11.62 0.82 1.32
N GLY A 50 11.49 1.74 0.36
CA GLY A 50 10.38 2.70 0.30
C GLY A 50 9.03 2.00 0.06
N ILE A 51 9.01 1.00 -0.81
CA ILE A 51 7.84 0.17 -1.07
C ILE A 51 7.43 -0.63 0.16
N ASP A 52 8.36 -1.31 0.84
CA ASP A 52 8.09 -2.07 2.07
C ASP A 52 7.53 -1.14 3.17
N GLN A 53 8.10 0.06 3.32
CA GLN A 53 7.60 1.04 4.27
C GLN A 53 6.15 1.47 3.96
N LEU A 54 5.83 1.72 2.68
CA LEU A 54 4.48 2.10 2.27
C LEU A 54 3.49 0.94 2.45
N LEU A 55 3.89 -0.31 2.17
CA LEU A 55 3.08 -1.50 2.43
C LEU A 55 2.75 -1.63 3.91
N LYS A 56 3.75 -1.49 4.79
CA LYS A 56 3.54 -1.52 6.25
C LYS A 56 2.57 -0.44 6.71
N GLN A 57 2.66 0.77 6.16
CA GLN A 57 1.71 1.85 6.47
C GLN A 57 0.30 1.52 5.99
N LEU A 58 0.13 0.99 4.78
CA LEU A 58 -1.17 0.62 4.23
C LEU A 58 -1.80 -0.54 5.01
N GLN A 59 -0.98 -1.49 5.46
CA GLN A 59 -1.41 -2.58 6.34
C GLN A 59 -1.87 -2.03 7.70
N GLN A 60 -1.11 -1.11 8.30
CA GLN A 60 -1.51 -0.47 9.56
C GLN A 60 -2.82 0.32 9.43
N LEU A 61 -3.04 1.00 8.30
CA LEU A 61 -4.31 1.67 8.03
C LEU A 61 -5.45 0.68 7.84
N ASN A 62 -5.23 -0.42 7.13
CA ASN A 62 -6.22 -1.49 7.00
C ASN A 62 -6.61 -2.07 8.37
N SER A 63 -5.65 -2.26 9.29
CA SER A 63 -5.95 -2.69 10.67
C SER A 63 -6.76 -1.64 11.45
N GLN A 64 -6.44 -0.34 11.30
CA GLN A 64 -7.22 0.73 11.94
C GLN A 64 -8.64 0.82 11.37
N MET A 65 -8.78 0.68 10.06
CA MET A 65 -10.07 0.60 9.39
C MET A 65 -10.87 -0.60 9.88
N GLN A 66 -10.22 -1.76 10.03
CA GLN A 66 -10.86 -2.97 10.56
C GLN A 66 -11.35 -2.77 11.99
N ALA A 67 -10.55 -2.18 12.87
CA ALA A 67 -10.97 -1.83 14.23
C ALA A 67 -12.18 -0.88 14.23
N TRP A 68 -12.21 0.07 13.28
CA TRP A 68 -13.35 0.97 13.06
C TRP A 68 -14.61 0.27 12.55
N VAL A 69 -14.46 -0.72 11.68
CA VAL A 69 -15.58 -1.54 11.21
C VAL A 69 -16.12 -2.39 12.36
N SER A 70 -15.24 -3.03 13.13
CA SER A 70 -15.60 -3.86 14.28
C SER A 70 -16.23 -3.08 15.44
N SER A 71 -15.96 -1.78 15.59
CA SER A 71 -16.54 -0.95 16.64
C SER A 71 -17.98 -0.46 16.36
N GLY A 72 -18.60 -0.93 15.27
CA GLY A 72 -19.97 -0.57 14.89
C GLY A 72 -20.06 0.18 13.54
N GLY A 73 -19.09 -0.05 12.65
CA GLY A 73 -19.13 0.52 11.30
C GLY A 73 -20.30 -0.04 10.46
N SER A 74 -20.85 0.82 9.61
CA SER A 74 -21.88 0.45 8.62
C SER A 74 -21.36 -0.53 7.57
N GLU A 75 -22.22 -1.40 7.01
CA GLU A 75 -21.84 -2.38 5.95
C GLU A 75 -21.09 -1.73 4.77
N MET A 76 -21.43 -0.49 4.42
CA MET A 76 -20.75 0.26 3.36
C MET A 76 -19.25 0.50 3.64
N VAL A 77 -18.89 0.65 4.92
CA VAL A 77 -17.49 0.80 5.34
C VAL A 77 -16.75 -0.53 5.29
N SER A 78 -17.42 -1.64 5.59
CA SER A 78 -16.89 -3.00 5.46
C SER A 78 -16.54 -3.32 4.01
N HIS A 79 -17.43 -3.01 3.06
CA HIS A 79 -17.14 -3.21 1.63
C HIS A 79 -15.91 -2.43 1.16
N THR A 80 -15.78 -1.18 1.61
CA THR A 80 -14.64 -0.35 1.21
C THR A 80 -13.35 -0.85 1.86
N LEU A 81 -13.39 -1.34 3.12
CA LEU A 81 -12.25 -2.01 3.75
C LEU A 81 -11.83 -3.25 2.96
N THR A 82 -12.76 -4.13 2.62
CA THR A 82 -12.47 -5.33 1.83
C THR A 82 -11.73 -4.96 0.56
N ARG A 83 -12.17 -3.92 -0.15
CA ARG A 83 -11.50 -3.45 -1.36
C ARG A 83 -10.05 -3.00 -1.11
N HIS A 84 -9.79 -2.28 -0.03
CA HIS A 84 -8.42 -1.86 0.32
C HIS A 84 -7.53 -3.04 0.72
N GLN A 85 -8.09 -4.08 1.36
CA GLN A 85 -7.37 -5.30 1.67
C GLN A 85 -7.02 -6.09 0.40
N GLU A 86 -7.94 -6.19 -0.55
CA GLU A 86 -7.69 -6.81 -1.85
C GLU A 86 -6.58 -6.09 -2.62
N ILE A 87 -6.61 -4.75 -2.66
CA ILE A 87 -5.56 -3.95 -3.32
C ILE A 87 -4.20 -4.17 -2.63
N LEU A 88 -4.16 -4.17 -1.29
CA LEU A 88 -2.92 -4.46 -0.56
C LEU A 88 -2.37 -5.85 -0.90
N GLN A 89 -3.23 -6.87 -0.98
CA GLN A 89 -2.83 -8.24 -1.33
C GLN A 89 -2.31 -8.32 -2.76
N ASP A 90 -2.99 -7.70 -3.72
CA ASP A 90 -2.58 -7.65 -5.13
C ASP A 90 -1.20 -6.98 -5.27
N LEU A 91 -1.00 -5.81 -4.66
CA LEU A 91 0.28 -5.09 -4.67
C LEU A 91 1.41 -5.93 -4.04
N THR A 92 1.13 -6.61 -2.92
CA THR A 92 2.11 -7.47 -2.24
C THR A 92 2.49 -8.66 -3.11
N GLN A 93 1.51 -9.32 -3.74
CA GLN A 93 1.73 -10.45 -4.63
C GLN A 93 2.55 -10.03 -5.85
N VAL A 94 2.22 -8.89 -6.44
CA VAL A 94 2.96 -8.32 -7.58
C VAL A 94 4.42 -8.07 -7.22
N LEU A 95 4.69 -7.50 -6.04
CA LEU A 95 6.06 -7.30 -5.56
C LEU A 95 6.82 -8.59 -5.39
N TRP A 96 6.18 -9.59 -4.80
CA TRP A 96 6.78 -10.90 -4.61
C TRP A 96 7.19 -11.52 -5.95
N VAL A 97 6.33 -11.40 -6.97
CA VAL A 97 6.61 -11.86 -8.33
C VAL A 97 7.75 -11.06 -8.99
N LEU A 98 7.86 -9.76 -8.71
CA LEU A 98 8.93 -8.91 -9.27
C LEU A 98 10.30 -9.16 -8.64
N ASN A 99 10.33 -9.72 -7.42
CA ASN A 99 11.57 -10.02 -6.69
C ASN A 99 12.03 -11.47 -6.84
N GLN A 100 11.43 -12.24 -7.77
CA GLN A 100 11.74 -13.62 -8.07
C GLN A 100 12.42 -13.75 -9.43
#